data_AF-A0A7N2RDM4-F1
#
_entry.id   AF-A0A7N2RDM4-F1
#
_cell.length_a   1.000
_cell.length_b   1.000
_cell.length_c   1.000
_cell.angle_alpha   90.00
_cell.angle_beta   90.00
_cell.angle_gamma   90.00
#
_symmetry.space_group_name_H-M   'P 1'
#
loop_
_entity.id
_entity.type
_entity.pdbx_description
1 polymer ?
#
loop_
_entity_poly.entity_id
_entity_poly.type
_entity_poly.pdbx_seq_one_letter_code
_entity_poly.pdbx_strand_id
1 'polypeptide(L)'
;MFQEVVPNTRSRSQMGETTDGGLYEIFQQDYGPVGSSSFEAARENFIISSAGYAVTGLLLQPKDRHNGNLLFDKLGRLVHIDFGFILETSPGGNMRFESAHFKLSHEMTQLLEPSGTMKSETWNLFVR
;
A
#
# COMPACT_ATOMS: atom_id res chain seq x y z
N MET A 1 -18.66 -16.10 -2.13
CA MET A 1 -18.17 -15.02 -3.00
C MET A 1 -16.76 -15.40 -3.39
N PHE A 2 -16.50 -15.68 -4.66
CA PHE A 2 -15.15 -16.00 -5.12
C PHE A 2 -14.38 -14.69 -5.28
N GLN A 3 -13.51 -14.38 -4.34
CA GLN A 3 -12.55 -13.29 -4.51
C GLN A 3 -11.43 -13.82 -5.39
N GLU A 4 -11.26 -13.22 -6.56
CA GLU A 4 -10.15 -13.53 -7.46
C GLU A 4 -8.84 -13.27 -6.70
N VAL A 5 -8.05 -14.34 -6.50
CA VAL A 5 -6.74 -14.21 -5.86
C VAL A 5 -5.82 -13.55 -6.86
N VAL A 6 -5.31 -12.35 -6.55
CA VAL A 6 -4.27 -11.75 -7.37
C VAL A 6 -3.07 -12.70 -7.32
N PRO A 7 -2.69 -13.34 -8.44
CA PRO A 7 -1.64 -14.35 -8.42
C PRO A 7 -0.32 -13.67 -8.04
N ASN A 8 0.53 -14.40 -7.30
CA ASN A 8 1.86 -13.93 -6.90
C ASN A 8 1.88 -12.70 -5.98
N THR A 9 0.83 -12.48 -5.19
CA THR A 9 0.82 -11.44 -4.16
C THR A 9 0.82 -12.02 -2.75
N ARG A 10 1.32 -11.25 -1.79
CA ARG A 10 1.18 -11.51 -0.34
C ARG A 10 0.53 -10.31 0.31
N SER A 11 -0.39 -10.53 1.25
CA SER A 11 -0.93 -9.43 2.05
C SER A 11 0.08 -8.96 3.08
N ARG A 12 -0.03 -7.70 3.52
CA ARG A 12 0.82 -7.18 4.59
C ARG A 12 0.69 -7.99 5.87
N SER A 13 -0.52 -8.49 6.18
CA SER A 13 -0.75 -9.38 7.31
C SER A 13 0.05 -10.68 7.18
N GLN A 14 0.01 -11.35 6.02
CA GLN A 14 0.79 -12.56 5.76
C GLN A 14 2.30 -12.33 5.87
N MET A 15 2.79 -11.17 5.41
CA MET A 15 4.19 -10.82 5.58
C MET A 15 4.59 -10.69 7.05
N GLY A 16 3.71 -10.14 7.89
CA GLY A 16 3.92 -9.99 9.33
C GLY A 16 3.90 -11.32 10.10
N GLU A 17 3.21 -12.35 9.59
CA GLU A 17 3.26 -13.70 10.17
C GLU A 17 4.61 -14.39 9.91
N THR A 18 5.29 -14.02 8.82
CA THR A 18 6.59 -14.60 8.43
C THR A 18 7.80 -13.80 8.87
N THR A 19 7.60 -12.55 9.32
CA THR A 19 8.68 -11.63 9.68
C THR A 19 8.16 -10.57 10.65
N ASP A 20 8.88 -10.39 11.77
CA ASP A 20 8.58 -9.35 12.78
C ASP A 20 9.01 -7.94 12.33
N GLY A 21 9.63 -7.82 11.14
CA GLY A 21 10.11 -6.57 10.54
C GLY A 21 9.01 -5.71 9.89
N GLY A 22 9.32 -4.43 9.70
CA GLY A 22 8.51 -3.52 8.91
C GLY A 22 8.68 -3.73 7.40
N LEU A 23 7.88 -3.02 6.60
CA LEU A 23 7.98 -3.10 5.14
C LEU A 23 9.37 -2.79 4.60
N TYR A 24 10.13 -1.92 5.27
CA TYR A 24 11.49 -1.57 4.84
C TYR A 24 12.47 -2.75 4.98
N GLU A 25 12.39 -3.52 6.07
CA GLU A 25 13.17 -4.74 6.25
C GLU A 25 12.72 -5.83 5.27
N ILE A 26 11.40 -5.99 5.08
CA ILE A 26 10.85 -6.97 4.13
C ILE A 26 11.34 -6.68 2.70
N PHE A 27 11.34 -5.41 2.27
CA PHE A 27 11.85 -5.04 0.96
C PHE A 27 13.35 -5.33 0.82
N GLN A 28 14.15 -5.14 1.87
CA GLN A 28 15.57 -5.48 1.82
C GLN A 28 15.80 -7.00 1.71
N GLN A 29 14.96 -7.80 2.39
CA GLN A 29 15.02 -9.26 2.31
C GLN A 29 14.61 -9.78 0.93
N ASP A 30 13.55 -9.20 0.34
CA ASP A 30 12.99 -9.65 -0.93
C ASP A 30 13.79 -9.15 -2.15
N TYR A 31 14.30 -7.92 -2.09
CA TYR A 31 14.88 -7.23 -3.26
C TYR A 31 16.36 -6.87 -3.12
N GLY A 32 16.98 -7.16 -1.97
CA GLY A 32 18.38 -6.87 -1.70
C GLY A 32 18.60 -5.53 -0.98
N PRO A 33 19.87 -5.15 -0.74
CA PRO A 33 20.20 -3.98 0.08
C PRO A 33 19.70 -2.68 -0.56
N VAL A 34 19.45 -1.67 0.28
CA VAL A 34 19.09 -0.31 -0.12
C VAL A 34 20.09 0.24 -1.14
N GLY A 35 19.61 0.90 -2.19
CA GLY A 35 20.45 1.41 -3.28
C GLY A 35 20.83 0.38 -4.33
N SER A 36 20.51 -0.91 -4.14
CA SER A 36 20.66 -1.90 -5.21
C SER A 36 19.61 -1.67 -6.30
N SER A 37 19.93 -2.03 -7.55
CA SER A 37 19.03 -1.83 -8.69
C SER A 37 17.68 -2.54 -8.51
N SER A 38 17.66 -3.72 -7.88
CA SER A 38 16.43 -4.47 -7.62
C SER A 38 15.59 -3.81 -6.52
N PHE A 39 16.22 -3.35 -5.45
CA PHE A 39 15.52 -2.64 -4.37
C PHE A 39 14.90 -1.32 -4.87
N GLU A 40 15.68 -0.48 -5.57
CA GLU A 40 15.16 0.80 -6.05
C GLU A 40 14.06 0.62 -7.11
N ALA A 41 14.15 -0.39 -7.98
CA ALA A 41 13.09 -0.71 -8.93
C ALA A 41 11.79 -1.16 -8.22
N ALA A 42 11.89 -1.99 -7.19
CA ALA A 42 10.73 -2.40 -6.39
C ALA A 42 10.13 -1.23 -5.60
N ARG A 43 10.99 -0.36 -5.08
CA ARG A 43 10.59 0.86 -4.36
C ARG A 43 9.90 1.87 -5.29
N GLU A 44 10.38 2.05 -6.51
CA GLU A 44 9.72 2.90 -7.51
C GLU A 44 8.31 2.36 -7.85
N ASN A 45 8.21 1.06 -8.10
CA ASN A 45 6.93 0.37 -8.30
C ASN A 45 5.97 0.58 -7.13
N PHE A 46 6.47 0.48 -5.89
CA PHE A 46 5.71 0.76 -4.67
C PHE A 46 5.21 2.21 -4.64
N ILE A 47 6.06 3.20 -4.95
CA ILE A 47 5.71 4.61 -4.93
C ILE A 47 4.60 4.92 -5.94
N ILE A 48 4.77 4.48 -7.19
CA ILE A 48 3.81 4.71 -8.28
C ILE A 48 2.45 4.11 -7.94
N SER A 49 2.43 2.84 -7.51
CA SER A 49 1.19 2.15 -7.15
C SER A 49 0.52 2.73 -5.90
N SER A 50 1.31 3.19 -4.91
CA SER A 50 0.81 3.89 -3.73
C SER A 50 0.17 5.23 -4.06
N ALA A 51 0.71 5.98 -5.03
CA ALA A 51 0.11 7.23 -5.49
C ALA A 51 -1.26 6.99 -6.15
N GLY A 52 -1.37 5.97 -7.00
CA GLY A 52 -2.64 5.56 -7.59
C GLY A 52 -3.68 5.16 -6.53
N TYR A 53 -3.26 4.42 -5.51
CA TYR A 53 -4.12 4.07 -4.39
C TYR A 53 -4.53 5.30 -3.55
N ALA A 54 -3.64 6.28 -3.35
CA ALA A 54 -3.95 7.52 -2.65
C ALA A 54 -5.10 8.30 -3.30
N VAL A 55 -5.02 8.46 -4.63
CA VAL A 55 -6.08 9.12 -5.42
C VAL A 55 -7.38 8.32 -5.36
N THR A 56 -7.30 7.00 -5.54
CA THR A 56 -8.47 6.11 -5.48
C THR A 56 -9.15 6.13 -4.11
N GLY A 57 -8.35 6.16 -3.03
CA GLY A 57 -8.83 6.21 -1.65
C GLY A 57 -9.52 7.52 -1.30
N LEU A 58 -9.12 8.63 -1.92
CA LEU A 58 -9.81 9.92 -1.82
C LEU A 58 -11.16 9.91 -2.53
N LEU A 59 -11.23 9.32 -3.72
CA LEU A 59 -12.43 9.30 -4.55
C LEU A 59 -13.49 8.31 -4.05
N LEU A 60 -13.06 7.13 -3.63
CA LEU A 60 -13.96 5.98 -3.41
C LEU A 60 -14.21 5.67 -1.93
N GLN A 61 -13.44 6.29 -1.02
CA GLN A 61 -13.58 6.15 0.44
C GLN A 61 -13.82 4.70 0.92
N PRO A 62 -12.94 3.73 0.57
CA PRO A 62 -13.12 2.35 1.02
C PRO A 62 -13.15 2.28 2.54
N LYS A 63 -14.13 1.54 3.08
CA LYS A 63 -14.39 1.42 4.53
C LYS A 63 -13.49 0.41 5.23
N ASP A 64 -12.92 -0.55 4.52
CA ASP A 64 -12.16 -1.64 5.11
C ASP A 64 -10.66 -1.56 4.81
N ARG A 65 -9.96 -0.67 5.54
CA ARG A 65 -8.55 -0.33 5.31
C ARG A 65 -7.60 -1.05 6.30
N HIS A 66 -7.64 -2.38 6.33
CA HIS A 66 -6.74 -3.17 7.18
C HIS A 66 -5.59 -3.84 6.39
N ASN A 67 -4.53 -4.29 7.08
CA ASN A 67 -3.35 -4.90 6.47
C ASN A 67 -3.65 -6.14 5.59
N GLY A 68 -4.77 -6.84 5.81
CA GLY A 68 -5.21 -7.93 4.93
C GLY A 68 -5.61 -7.50 3.52
N ASN A 69 -5.96 -6.22 3.35
CA ASN A 69 -6.43 -5.63 2.08
C ASN A 69 -5.32 -4.89 1.34
N LEU A 70 -4.12 -4.83 1.90
CA LEU A 70 -2.92 -4.31 1.26
C LEU A 70 -2.10 -5.50 0.78
N LEU A 71 -2.15 -5.75 -0.53
CA LEU A 71 -1.34 -6.77 -1.18
C LEU A 71 -0.08 -6.16 -1.79
N PHE A 72 0.98 -6.95 -1.84
CA PHE A 72 2.20 -6.62 -2.54
C PHE A 72 2.51 -7.70 -3.56
N ASP A 73 2.76 -7.32 -4.81
CA ASP A 73 3.23 -8.23 -5.85
C ASP A 73 4.74 -8.51 -5.73
N LYS A 74 5.23 -9.48 -6.51
CA LYS A 74 6.66 -9.84 -6.59
C LYS A 74 7.57 -8.74 -7.13
N LEU A 75 7.02 -7.63 -7.61
CA LEU A 75 7.76 -6.50 -8.17
C LEU A 75 7.69 -5.26 -7.26
N GLY A 76 7.12 -5.40 -6.06
CA GLY A 76 7.02 -4.34 -5.05
C GLY A 76 5.80 -3.44 -5.18
N ARG A 77 4.86 -3.73 -6.09
CA ARG A 77 3.65 -2.88 -6.26
C ARG A 77 2.67 -3.12 -5.14
N LEU A 78 2.09 -2.04 -4.64
CA LEU A 78 0.94 -2.06 -3.75
C LEU A 78 -0.35 -2.28 -4.56
N VAL A 79 -1.12 -3.28 -4.17
CA VAL A 79 -2.46 -3.55 -4.70
C VAL A 79 -3.44 -3.52 -3.54
N HIS A 80 -4.32 -2.52 -3.51
CA HIS A 80 -5.44 -2.55 -2.57
C HIS A 80 -6.54 -3.44 -3.14
N ILE A 81 -6.92 -4.45 -2.37
CA ILE A 81 -8.06 -5.31 -2.66
C ILE A 81 -9.17 -4.99 -1.67
N ASP A 82 -10.39 -5.42 -2.01
CA ASP A 82 -11.61 -5.14 -1.25
C ASP A 82 -12.15 -3.71 -1.39
N PHE A 83 -12.82 -3.52 -2.53
CA PHE A 83 -13.68 -2.39 -2.81
C PHE A 83 -15.15 -2.68 -2.45
N GLY A 84 -15.42 -3.64 -1.56
CA GLY A 84 -16.77 -4.14 -1.26
C GLY A 84 -17.77 -3.08 -0.77
N PHE A 85 -17.29 -1.89 -0.41
CA PHE A 85 -18.11 -0.74 -0.01
C PHE A 85 -18.01 0.47 -0.94
N ILE A 86 -17.61 0.26 -2.21
CA ILE A 86 -17.71 1.29 -3.24
C ILE A 86 -19.18 1.45 -3.63
N LEU A 87 -19.71 2.65 -3.41
CA LEU A 87 -20.99 3.14 -3.95
C LEU A 87 -22.23 2.31 -3.55
N GLU A 88 -22.76 2.58 -2.36
CA GLU A 88 -24.15 2.29 -1.92
C GLU A 88 -24.48 0.91 -1.30
N THR A 89 -23.67 -0.15 -1.46
CA THR A 89 -23.98 -1.45 -0.83
C THR A 89 -23.32 -1.62 0.55
N SER A 90 -23.86 -0.93 1.57
CA SER A 90 -23.57 -1.22 2.98
C SER A 90 -24.81 -1.90 3.61
N PRO A 91 -24.73 -3.08 4.26
CA PRO A 91 -25.89 -3.80 4.82
C PRO A 91 -26.55 -3.15 6.06
N GLY A 92 -26.34 -1.86 6.28
CA GLY A 92 -26.85 -1.13 7.44
C GLY A 92 -26.85 0.35 7.11
N GLY A 93 -28.04 0.93 7.01
CA GLY A 93 -28.35 2.27 6.49
C GLY A 93 -27.83 3.46 7.29
N ASN A 94 -26.63 3.38 7.87
CA ASN A 94 -25.97 4.47 8.57
C ASN A 94 -24.69 4.86 7.82
N MET A 95 -24.84 5.61 6.72
CA MET A 95 -23.71 6.24 6.04
C MET A 95 -23.28 7.50 6.79
N ARG A 96 -22.54 7.32 7.88
CA ARG A 96 -21.59 8.34 8.30
C ARG A 96 -20.39 8.20 7.37
N PHE A 97 -20.28 9.07 6.37
CA PHE A 97 -19.05 9.25 5.62
C PHE A 97 -17.99 9.71 6.62
N GLU A 98 -17.20 8.78 7.15
CA GLU A 98 -15.98 9.17 7.85
C GLU A 98 -15.05 9.76 6.80
N SER A 99 -14.81 11.07 6.91
CA SER A 99 -13.78 11.78 6.17
C SER A 99 -12.39 11.31 6.61
N ALA A 100 -12.07 10.04 6.36
CA ALA A 100 -10.75 9.50 6.60
C ALA A 100 -9.91 9.80 5.36
N HIS A 101 -9.21 10.95 5.39
CA HIS A 101 -8.14 11.26 4.44
C HIS A 101 -7.24 10.03 4.28
N PHE A 102 -6.84 9.74 3.04
CA PHE A 102 -5.87 8.71 2.75
C PHE A 102 -4.65 8.85 3.68
N LYS A 103 -4.30 7.78 4.40
CA LYS A 103 -3.19 7.77 5.35
C LYS A 103 -2.23 6.65 4.99
N LEU A 104 -1.02 7.03 4.60
CA LEU A 104 0.10 6.10 4.53
C LEU A 104 0.42 5.63 5.95
N SER A 105 0.67 4.32 6.12
CA SER A 105 1.19 3.81 7.38
C SER A 105 2.63 4.31 7.59
N HIS A 106 3.13 4.17 8.83
CA HIS A 106 4.50 4.58 9.15
C HIS A 106 5.53 3.85 8.29
N GLU A 107 5.39 2.53 8.15
CA GLU A 107 6.28 1.69 7.35
C GLU A 107 6.21 2.01 5.84
N MET A 108 5.04 2.38 5.31
CA MET A 108 4.90 2.83 3.92
C MET A 108 5.60 4.18 3.72
N THR A 109 5.51 5.06 4.72
CA THR A 109 6.21 6.34 4.70
C THR A 109 7.72 6.15 4.75
N GLN A 110 8.23 5.16 5.48
CA GLN A 110 9.66 4.85 5.50
C GLN A 110 10.17 4.35 4.14
N LEU A 111 9.38 3.58 3.39
CA LEU A 111 9.73 3.20 2.02
C LEU A 111 9.65 4.39 1.05
N LEU A 112 8.65 5.25 1.20
CA LEU A 112 8.43 6.37 0.29
C LEU A 112 9.43 7.51 0.53
N GLU A 113 9.59 7.92 1.80
CA GLU A 113 10.44 9.02 2.25
C GLU A 113 11.27 8.63 3.48
N PRO A 114 12.36 7.86 3.29
CA PRO A 114 13.24 7.44 4.39
C PRO A 114 13.84 8.61 5.16
N SER A 115 14.03 9.76 4.51
CA SER A 115 14.56 10.98 5.12
C SER A 115 13.57 11.68 6.06
N GLY A 116 12.27 11.41 5.94
CA GLY A 116 11.20 12.13 6.63
C GLY A 116 11.07 13.62 6.28
N THR A 117 11.84 14.13 5.31
CA THR A 117 11.88 15.57 5.00
C THR A 117 10.81 16.03 4.02
N MET A 118 10.13 15.09 3.37
CA MET A 118 9.10 15.32 2.33
C MET A 118 9.63 16.21 1.21
N LYS A 119 10.89 16.00 0.82
CA LYS A 119 11.62 16.79 -0.17
C LYS A 119 12.50 15.93 -1.08
N SER A 120 12.55 14.62 -0.88
CA SER A 120 13.36 13.75 -1.73
C SER A 120 12.78 13.64 -3.15
N GLU A 121 13.59 13.09 -4.06
CA GLU A 121 13.13 12.74 -5.40
C GLU A 121 11.98 11.72 -5.39
N THR A 122 11.99 10.75 -4.46
CA THR A 122 10.92 9.76 -4.34
C THR A 122 9.63 10.36 -3.79
N TRP A 123 9.71 11.35 -2.89
CA TRP A 123 8.55 12.15 -2.50
C TRP A 123 7.98 12.92 -3.69
N ASN A 124 8.85 13.56 -4.48
CA ASN A 124 8.42 14.29 -5.68
C ASN A 124 7.76 13.36 -6.71
N LEU A 125 8.22 12.12 -6.84
CA LEU A 125 7.57 11.13 -7.70
C LEU A 125 6.17 10.77 -7.20
N PHE A 126 5.96 10.70 -5.88
CA PHE A 126 4.66 10.39 -5.28
C PHE A 126 3.63 11.51 -5.44
N VAL A 127 4.05 12.78 -5.35
CA VAL A 127 3.13 13.95 -5.37
C VAL A 127 2.92 14.56 -6.77
N ARG A 128 3.59 14.02 -7.80
CA ARG A 128 3.40 14.44 -9.19
C ARG A 128 2.06 13.99 -9.75
#